data_AF-A0A1B9F6J7-F1
#
_entry.id   AF-A0A1B9F6J7-F1
#
_cell.length_a   1.000
_cell.length_b   1.000
_cell.length_c   1.000
_cell.angle_alpha   90.00
_cell.angle_beta   90.00
_cell.angle_gamma   90.00
#
_symmetry.space_group_name_H-M   'P 1'
#
loop_
_entity.id
_entity.type
_entity.pdbx_description
1 polymer ?
#
loop_
_entity_poly.entity_id
_entity_poly.type
_entity_poly.pdbx_seq_one_letter_code
_entity_poly.pdbx_strand_id
1 'polypeptide(L)'
;MIPSILAKQICQGLKDFLNTTFPITTPFFHGILERLLEEKGEVFKGPYLNLGLPFRKAEGDREFFPEVPLPYKPYRHQELAFKRLGSKKPASTIIATGTGSGKTESFLWPILDYCYKHWGVKITLINGLKPLPLVVVP
;
A
#
# COMPACT_ATOMS: atom_id res chain seq x y z
N MET A 1 -18.68 -17.81 -13.34
CA MET A 1 -17.76 -17.11 -14.26
C MET A 1 -16.33 -17.53 -13.93
N ILE A 2 -15.60 -18.14 -14.86
CA ILE A 2 -14.23 -18.62 -14.61
C ILE A 2 -13.26 -17.46 -14.92
N PRO A 3 -12.48 -16.94 -13.94
CA PRO A 3 -11.63 -15.76 -14.14
C PRO A 3 -10.63 -15.88 -15.29
N SER A 4 -10.11 -17.08 -15.54
CA SER A 4 -9.20 -17.33 -16.67
C SER A 4 -9.89 -17.22 -18.04
N ILE A 5 -11.19 -17.53 -18.13
CA ILE A 5 -11.96 -17.36 -19.36
C ILE A 5 -12.25 -15.87 -19.58
N LEU A 6 -12.68 -15.16 -18.52
CA LEU A 6 -12.93 -13.71 -18.61
C LEU A 6 -11.66 -12.95 -19.02
N ALA A 7 -10.50 -13.28 -18.43
CA ALA A 7 -9.25 -12.64 -18.79
C ALA A 7 -8.92 -12.82 -20.28
N LYS A 8 -9.17 -14.01 -20.84
CA LYS A 8 -9.00 -14.27 -22.29
C LYS A 8 -9.97 -13.42 -23.12
N GLN A 9 -11.23 -13.32 -22.72
CA GLN A 9 -12.24 -12.51 -23.43
C GLN A 9 -11.88 -11.02 -23.41
N ILE A 10 -11.42 -10.48 -22.28
CA ILE A 10 -10.96 -9.08 -22.18
C ILE A 10 -9.75 -8.84 -23.07
N CYS A 11 -8.75 -9.75 -23.05
CA CYS A 11 -7.59 -9.62 -23.91
C CYS A 11 -7.97 -9.63 -25.39
N GLN A 12 -8.88 -10.53 -25.79
CA GLN A 12 -9.35 -10.60 -27.18
C GLN A 12 -10.12 -9.33 -27.57
N GLY A 13 -11.06 -8.88 -26.74
CA GLY A 13 -11.81 -7.66 -27.00
C GLY A 13 -10.92 -6.41 -27.11
N LEU A 14 -9.85 -6.33 -26.31
CA LEU A 14 -8.90 -5.22 -26.43
C LEU A 14 -8.10 -5.28 -27.74
N LYS A 15 -7.68 -6.48 -28.18
CA LYS A 15 -7.02 -6.65 -29.48
C LYS A 15 -7.92 -6.22 -30.62
N ASP A 16 -9.16 -6.69 -30.64
CA ASP A 16 -10.13 -6.38 -31.68
C ASP A 16 -10.43 -4.87 -31.71
N PHE A 17 -10.57 -4.25 -30.54
CA PHE A 17 -10.78 -2.80 -30.42
C PHE A 17 -9.59 -1.99 -30.97
N LEU A 18 -8.36 -2.35 -30.60
CA LEU A 18 -7.17 -1.64 -31.05
C LEU A 18 -6.96 -1.78 -32.57
N ASN A 19 -7.16 -2.98 -33.11
CA ASN A 19 -7.03 -3.24 -34.55
C ASN A 19 -8.08 -2.48 -35.38
N THR A 20 -9.30 -2.32 -34.87
CA THR A 20 -10.38 -1.61 -35.59
C THR A 20 -10.29 -0.10 -35.43
N THR A 21 -9.81 0.40 -34.29
CA THR A 21 -9.79 1.84 -33.98
C THR A 21 -8.53 2.53 -34.50
N PHE A 22 -7.41 1.82 -34.62
CA PHE A 22 -6.11 2.38 -35.01
C PHE A 22 -5.53 1.71 -36.25
N PRO A 23 -6.18 1.84 -37.43
CA PRO A 23 -5.66 1.26 -38.66
C PRO A 23 -4.34 1.94 -39.06
N ILE A 24 -3.31 1.13 -39.31
CA ILE A 24 -2.01 1.65 -39.76
C ILE A 24 -2.03 1.81 -41.27
N THR A 25 -2.04 3.07 -41.71
CA THR A 25 -2.12 3.45 -43.14
C THR A 25 -0.76 3.65 -43.80
N THR A 26 0.32 3.75 -43.01
CA THR A 26 1.67 3.95 -43.54
C THR A 26 2.33 2.60 -43.87
N PRO A 27 2.74 2.36 -45.13
CA PRO A 27 3.31 1.06 -45.53
C PRO A 27 4.52 0.61 -44.70
N PHE A 28 5.35 1.57 -44.27
CA PHE A 28 6.54 1.29 -43.45
C PHE A 28 6.21 0.66 -42.08
N PHE A 29 5.07 1.02 -41.49
CA PHE A 29 4.65 0.54 -40.17
C PHE A 29 3.66 -0.63 -40.25
N HIS A 30 3.44 -1.19 -41.43
CA HIS A 30 2.48 -2.27 -41.61
C HIS A 30 2.80 -3.48 -40.69
N GLY A 31 1.77 -4.01 -40.05
CA GLY A 31 1.87 -5.16 -39.16
C GLY A 31 2.50 -4.88 -37.79
N ILE A 32 2.87 -3.63 -37.46
CA ILE A 32 3.56 -3.36 -36.17
C ILE A 32 2.61 -3.53 -34.98
N LEU A 33 1.33 -3.14 -35.12
CA LEU A 33 0.35 -3.28 -34.06
C LEU A 33 0.01 -4.76 -33.83
N GLU A 34 -0.16 -5.52 -34.91
CA GLU A 34 -0.38 -6.97 -34.85
C GLU A 34 0.78 -7.66 -34.15
N ARG A 35 2.03 -7.39 -34.55
CA ARG A 35 3.24 -7.95 -33.90
C ARG A 35 3.29 -7.61 -32.41
N LEU A 36 3.03 -6.36 -32.05
CA LEU A 36 3.03 -5.90 -30.64
C LEU A 36 1.96 -6.63 -29.81
N LEU A 37 0.78 -6.88 -30.38
CA LEU A 37 -0.34 -7.54 -29.68
C LEU A 37 -0.19 -9.07 -29.63
N GLU A 38 0.53 -9.67 -30.58
CA GLU A 38 0.83 -11.11 -30.63
C GLU A 38 2.01 -11.50 -29.75
N GLU A 39 2.98 -10.61 -29.57
CA GLU A 39 4.16 -10.85 -28.75
C GLU A 39 3.77 -11.02 -27.27
N LYS A 40 4.06 -12.22 -26.74
CA LYS A 40 3.72 -12.57 -25.36
C LYS A 40 4.55 -11.73 -24.39
N GLY A 41 3.87 -11.04 -23.47
CA GLY A 41 4.51 -10.30 -22.38
C GLY A 41 4.71 -8.81 -22.64
N GLU A 42 4.55 -8.35 -23.89
CA GLU A 42 4.64 -6.93 -24.24
C GLU A 42 3.42 -6.16 -23.74
N VAL A 43 2.25 -6.42 -24.35
CA VAL A 43 0.99 -5.75 -23.97
C VAL A 43 0.24 -6.52 -22.90
N PHE A 44 0.14 -7.84 -23.06
CA PHE A 44 -0.62 -8.69 -22.16
C PHE A 44 0.32 -9.55 -21.31
N LYS A 45 0.41 -9.21 -20.02
CA LYS A 45 1.25 -9.94 -19.06
C LYS A 45 0.53 -11.12 -18.38
N GLY A 46 -0.72 -11.37 -18.75
CA GLY A 46 -1.56 -12.44 -18.22
C GLY A 46 -2.38 -12.02 -16.98
N PRO A 47 -3.24 -12.92 -16.48
CA PRO A 47 -4.06 -12.65 -15.31
C PRO A 47 -3.20 -12.71 -14.04
N TYR A 48 -3.03 -11.58 -13.37
CA TYR A 48 -2.45 -11.53 -12.03
C TYR A 48 -3.53 -11.81 -10.99
N LEU A 49 -3.30 -12.80 -10.12
CA LEU A 49 -4.16 -13.07 -8.98
C LEU A 49 -3.60 -12.37 -7.76
N ASN A 50 -4.31 -11.36 -7.25
CA ASN A 50 -4.00 -10.79 -5.96
C ASN A 50 -4.79 -11.55 -4.88
N LEU A 51 -4.07 -12.30 -4.05
CA LEU A 51 -4.63 -12.92 -2.86
C LEU A 51 -4.49 -11.93 -1.71
N GLY A 52 -5.60 -11.30 -1.32
CA GLY A 52 -5.69 -10.40 -0.16
C GLY A 52 -5.59 -11.17 1.16
N LEU A 53 -4.44 -11.81 1.41
CA LEU A 53 -4.21 -12.55 2.64
C LEU A 53 -4.27 -11.59 3.84
N PRO A 54 -4.87 -12.03 4.97
CA PRO A 54 -4.93 -11.21 6.16
C PRO A 54 -3.52 -10.88 6.66
N PHE A 55 -3.33 -9.65 7.14
CA PHE A 55 -2.05 -9.25 7.74
C PHE A 55 -1.74 -10.13 8.96
N ARG A 56 -0.48 -10.55 9.08
CA ARG A 56 -0.01 -11.33 10.23
C ARG A 56 -0.08 -10.47 11.49
N LYS A 57 -0.63 -11.01 12.58
CA LYS A 57 -0.54 -10.40 13.91
C LYS A 57 0.90 -10.43 14.43
N ALA A 58 1.23 -9.53 15.34
CA ALA A 58 2.47 -9.56 16.08
C ALA A 58 2.64 -10.91 16.80
N GLU A 59 3.88 -11.42 16.85
CA GLU A 59 4.16 -12.73 17.46
C GLU A 59 4.29 -12.63 18.98
N GLY A 60 4.83 -11.52 19.50
CA GLY A 60 4.99 -11.30 20.93
C GLY A 60 3.83 -10.52 21.56
N ASP A 61 3.66 -10.69 22.86
CA ASP A 61 2.76 -9.88 23.70
C ASP A 61 3.51 -8.74 24.37
N ARG A 62 4.51 -8.18 23.67
CA ARG A 62 5.30 -7.07 24.20
C ARG A 62 4.41 -5.84 24.28
N GLU A 63 4.27 -5.30 25.48
CA GLU A 63 3.68 -3.99 25.68
C GLU A 63 4.66 -2.91 25.21
N PHE A 64 4.28 -2.16 24.17
CA PHE A 64 5.13 -1.12 23.59
C PHE A 64 4.96 0.23 24.30
N PHE A 65 3.74 0.51 24.78
CA PHE A 65 3.33 1.81 25.29
C PHE A 65 2.53 1.59 26.60
N PRO A 66 3.20 1.46 27.76
CA PRO A 66 2.53 1.17 29.03
C PRO A 66 1.52 2.24 29.45
N GLU A 67 1.83 3.50 29.17
CA GLU A 67 0.99 4.65 29.54
C GLU A 67 -0.16 4.90 28.53
N VAL A 68 -0.07 4.29 27.35
CA VAL A 68 -1.03 4.44 26.25
C VAL A 68 -1.34 3.06 25.66
N PRO A 69 -2.07 2.21 26.41
CA PRO A 69 -2.24 0.81 26.05
C PRO A 69 -3.00 0.64 24.73
N LEU A 70 -2.57 -0.34 23.94
CA LEU A 70 -3.19 -0.68 22.67
C LEU A 70 -4.51 -1.44 22.91
N PRO A 71 -5.65 -1.00 22.35
CA PRO A 71 -6.93 -1.70 22.51
C PRO A 71 -7.05 -2.97 21.64
N TYR A 72 -5.99 -3.34 20.92
CA TYR A 72 -5.94 -4.50 20.04
C TYR A 72 -4.52 -5.06 19.95
N LYS A 73 -4.40 -6.34 19.54
CA LYS A 73 -3.10 -6.95 19.19
C LYS A 73 -2.62 -6.39 17.85
N PRO A 74 -1.45 -5.71 17.78
CA PRO A 74 -1.01 -5.05 16.55
C PRO A 74 -0.65 -6.06 15.46
N TYR A 75 -0.67 -5.61 14.22
CA TYR A 75 -0.10 -6.36 13.10
C TYR A 75 1.42 -6.34 13.12
N ARG A 76 2.06 -7.28 12.43
CA ARG A 76 3.52 -7.39 12.42
C ARG A 76 4.21 -6.15 11.89
N HIS A 77 3.66 -5.48 10.86
CA HIS A 77 4.23 -4.22 10.37
C HIS A 77 4.12 -3.07 11.38
N GLN A 78 3.01 -3.01 12.13
CA GLN A 78 2.84 -2.05 13.23
C GLN A 78 3.85 -2.33 14.35
N GLU A 79 4.01 -3.59 14.76
CA GLU A 79 4.99 -3.99 15.76
C GLU A 79 6.43 -3.59 15.39
N LEU A 80 6.81 -3.80 14.12
CA LEU A 80 8.11 -3.38 13.61
C LEU A 80 8.26 -1.85 13.62
N ALA A 81 7.19 -1.11 13.29
CA ALA A 81 7.19 0.34 13.38
C ALA A 81 7.34 0.82 14.84
N PHE A 82 6.59 0.23 15.77
CA PHE A 82 6.68 0.56 17.20
C PHE A 82 8.08 0.31 17.76
N LYS A 83 8.73 -0.80 17.38
CA LYS A 83 10.13 -1.09 17.77
C LYS A 83 11.11 0.00 17.32
N ARG A 84 10.88 0.60 16.14
CA ARG A 84 11.79 1.62 15.58
C ARG A 84 11.48 3.01 16.12
N LEU A 85 10.20 3.38 16.15
CA LEU A 85 9.72 4.72 16.50
C LEU A 85 9.61 4.93 18.01
N GLY A 86 9.18 3.92 18.77
CA GLY A 86 9.04 3.99 20.23
C GLY A 86 10.29 3.61 21.02
N SER A 87 11.45 3.48 20.36
CA SER A 87 12.71 3.18 21.05
C SER A 87 13.30 4.42 21.72
N LYS A 88 14.25 4.24 22.66
CA LYS A 88 14.98 5.35 23.29
C LYS A 88 15.73 6.25 22.28
N LYS A 89 16.04 5.72 21.09
CA LYS A 89 16.67 6.44 19.97
C LYS A 89 15.86 6.17 18.70
N PRO A 90 14.76 6.91 18.47
CA PRO A 90 13.86 6.66 17.35
C PRO A 90 14.59 6.69 16.00
N ALA A 91 14.22 5.77 15.09
CA ALA A 91 14.78 5.70 13.75
C ALA A 91 13.76 6.11 12.69
N SER A 92 14.19 6.87 11.67
CA SER A 92 13.36 7.18 10.50
C SER A 92 12.79 5.89 9.90
N THR A 93 11.48 5.82 9.69
CA THR A 93 10.77 4.58 9.36
C THR A 93 9.80 4.80 8.20
N ILE A 94 9.95 3.98 7.16
CA ILE A 94 9.04 3.92 6.01
C ILE A 94 8.16 2.68 6.15
N ILE A 95 6.86 2.84 6.00
CA ILE A 95 5.89 1.73 6.09
C ILE A 95 5.22 1.56 4.73
N ALA A 96 5.68 0.56 3.97
CA ALA A 96 5.19 0.24 2.63
C ALA A 96 4.20 -0.94 2.68
N THR A 97 2.94 -0.64 2.95
CA THR A 97 1.83 -1.61 2.99
C THR A 97 0.61 -1.10 2.23
N GLY A 98 -0.33 -2.00 1.90
CA GLY A 98 -1.57 -1.66 1.20
C GLY A 98 -2.49 -0.69 1.97
N THR A 99 -3.47 -0.14 1.27
CA THR A 99 -4.53 0.69 1.89
C THR A 99 -5.30 -0.11 2.94
N GLY A 100 -5.72 0.55 4.03
CA GLY A 100 -6.47 -0.11 5.11
C GLY A 100 -5.64 -1.04 6.01
N SER A 101 -4.33 -1.17 5.81
CA SER A 101 -3.48 -2.04 6.63
C SER A 101 -3.19 -1.51 8.05
N GLY A 102 -3.62 -0.29 8.37
CA GLY A 102 -3.31 0.37 9.63
C GLY A 102 -1.96 1.10 9.67
N LYS A 103 -1.58 1.78 8.58
CA LYS A 103 -0.36 2.63 8.51
C LYS A 103 -0.44 3.80 9.48
N THR A 104 -1.61 4.44 9.57
CA THR A 104 -1.84 5.59 10.46
C THR A 104 -1.53 5.22 11.91
N GLU A 105 -2.06 4.10 12.37
CA GLU A 105 -1.89 3.57 13.71
C GLU A 105 -0.43 3.22 13.99
N SER A 106 0.32 2.81 12.97
CA SER A 106 1.75 2.52 13.10
C SER A 106 2.58 3.74 13.55
N PHE A 107 2.11 4.97 13.24
CA PHE A 107 2.73 6.22 13.69
C PHE A 107 1.99 6.85 14.88
N LEU A 108 0.67 6.69 14.94
CA LEU A 108 -0.17 7.34 15.95
C LEU A 108 0.22 6.92 17.37
N TRP A 109 0.40 5.62 17.63
CA TRP A 109 0.71 5.16 18.99
C TRP A 109 2.08 5.64 19.51
N PRO A 110 3.19 5.54 18.74
CA PRO A 110 4.45 6.18 19.13
C PRO A 110 4.32 7.67 19.41
N ILE A 111 3.51 8.39 18.62
CA ILE A 111 3.30 9.83 18.78
C ILE A 111 2.53 10.13 20.08
N LEU A 112 1.47 9.37 20.36
CA LEU A 112 0.70 9.54 21.60
C LEU A 112 1.54 9.23 22.84
N ASP A 113 2.30 8.13 22.82
CA ASP A 113 3.24 7.78 23.90
C ASP A 113 4.30 8.87 24.12
N TYR A 114 4.84 9.43 23.03
CA TYR A 114 5.78 10.55 23.12
C TYR A 114 5.13 11.80 23.73
N CYS A 115 3.95 12.21 23.27
CA CYS A 115 3.24 13.37 23.82
C CYS A 115 2.85 13.16 25.29
N TYR A 116 2.54 11.93 25.70
CA TYR A 116 2.24 11.65 27.11
C TYR A 116 3.48 11.85 28.00
N LYS A 117 4.65 11.41 27.53
CA LYS A 117 5.94 11.56 28.23
C LYS A 117 6.49 13.00 28.19
N HIS A 118 6.09 13.76 27.18
CA HIS A 118 6.57 15.11 26.94
C HIS A 118 5.37 16.05 26.81
N TRP A 119 5.08 16.80 27.87
CA TRP A 119 4.01 17.78 27.86
C TRP A 119 4.42 19.07 27.13
N GLY A 120 3.46 19.74 26.51
CA GLY A 120 3.68 21.04 25.84
C GLY A 120 4.41 20.98 24.50
N VAL A 121 4.64 19.78 23.94
CA VAL A 121 5.15 19.64 22.56
C VAL A 121 4.02 19.68 21.54
N LYS A 122 4.32 20.32 20.41
CA LYS A 122 3.45 20.33 19.23
C LYS A 122 3.96 19.33 18.20
N ILE A 123 3.13 18.37 17.83
CA ILE A 123 3.45 17.38 16.80
C ILE A 123 2.57 17.64 15.58
N THR A 124 3.20 17.59 14.40
CA THR A 124 2.49 17.72 13.12
C THR A 124 2.50 16.37 12.42
N LEU A 125 1.32 15.77 12.26
CA LEU A 125 1.15 14.56 11.46
C LEU A 125 0.65 14.97 10.08
N ILE A 126 1.44 14.68 9.05
CA ILE A 126 1.11 15.02 7.67
C ILE A 126 0.56 13.75 7.01
N ASN A 127 -0.72 13.75 6.68
CA ASN A 127 -1.35 12.66 5.92
C ASN A 127 -1.79 13.20 4.56
N GLY A 128 -1.10 12.78 3.49
CA GLY A 128 -1.22 13.42 2.18
C GLY A 128 -0.73 14.88 2.22
N LEU A 129 -1.55 15.82 1.72
CA LEU A 129 -1.26 17.27 1.74
C LEU A 129 -1.99 18.03 2.86
N LYS A 130 -2.64 17.33 3.80
CA LYS A 130 -3.36 17.96 4.92
C LYS A 130 -2.60 17.74 6.23
N PRO A 131 -2.14 18.82 6.90
CA PRO A 131 -1.58 18.71 8.23
C PRO A 131 -2.70 18.50 9.26
N LEU A 132 -2.51 17.53 10.14
CA LEU A 132 -3.32 17.31 11.34
C LEU A 132 -2.46 17.69 12.55
N PRO A 133 -2.70 18.85 13.18
CA PRO A 133 -2.00 19.24 14.39
C PRO A 133 -2.51 18.40 15.57
N LEU A 134 -1.60 17.71 16.25
CA LEU A 134 -1.87 17.10 17.55
C LEU A 134 -1.27 18.00 18.62
N VAL A 135 -2.15 18.61 19.42
CA VAL A 135 -1.79 19.38 20.62
C VAL A 135 -2.36 18.62 21.81
N VAL A 136 -1.48 18.12 22.68
CA VAL A 136 -1.90 17.52 23.94
C VAL A 136 -2.01 18.64 24.97
N VAL A 137 -3.24 18.95 25.34
CA VAL A 137 -3.60 19.95 26.35
C VAL A 137 -3.73 19.21 27.70
N PRO A 138 -3.33 19.81 28.84
CA PRO A 138 -3.46 19.22 30.18
C PRO A 138 -4.83 18.60 30.48
#